data_AF-C7HWP0-F1
#
_entry.id   AF-C7HWP0-F1
#
_cell.length_a   1.000
_cell.length_b   1.000
_cell.length_c   1.000
_cell.angle_alpha   90.00
_cell.angle_beta   90.00
_cell.angle_gamma   90.00
#
_symmetry.space_group_name_H-M   'P 1'
#
loop_
_entity.id
_entity.type
_entity.pdbx_description
1 polymer ?
#
loop_
_entity_poly.entity_id
_entity_poly.type
_entity_poly.pdbx_seq_one_letter_code
_entity_poly.pdbx_strand_id
1 'polypeptide(L)'
;MLEECLEIFKKNLDEDPDMVLRGYIPKDGKYYLVTMKEKSPWEVSPSFKIKYDKKEKKIENQPLNYSFIRDLDFNSNLLNMNKSIDNKKAIHSSNYYSFFFKENSCEDKINKDAIERYFSVLKNPIKKYKDKRAKNLYLENEEKLGSVNLEEVEKIEKWLIENIDKKELFDIDTSSKDYFKIFFVYEDEEKTKKSYQREQDRYLLTNLFNKNKYNIEVNGKTFGVSDDNLGINDKKPYLENLSRKVKQPYLISADMAKLQNLFFSYLSSSVKRGNNKIYFNTGNKEISFEKNKNFIGFELFLYPEKNEAAILDYNIYSKDFDDIEIKINQYIEEYLPENVKAEDISKREEKYGLVTEKNTLLNKIDSVFFYNYYQRNKYNLENLNIKELNFKMIILNYGKSLEFAIINNKNKEVLKILDRLLKDSIKYSLTNDYNTKAITQFNYYLSLKEYFEKKEENYMDFQEKMKRKLESAGDISLEGDEEILFALGQVLRKLLNHSKIGDKNLTFIRNFLDEQKTSKIIENLKHLLVTYAHNISTKDVRFNRAVSQILVYEFEKEKADDKWIMAGFLEESYLYGKKLSEGEENDRA
;
A
#
# COMPACT_ATOMS: atom_id res chain seq x y z
N MET A 1 -9.71 -2.21 11.92
CA MET A 1 -9.64 -2.02 10.45
C MET A 1 -10.67 -2.88 9.71
N LEU A 2 -10.41 -4.16 9.33
CA LEU A 2 -11.34 -4.88 8.42
C LEU A 2 -12.77 -5.00 9.00
N GLU A 3 -12.90 -5.28 10.30
CA GLU A 3 -14.20 -5.30 10.98
C GLU A 3 -14.92 -3.95 10.90
N GLU A 4 -14.23 -2.83 11.12
CA GLU A 4 -14.81 -1.48 10.99
C GLU A 4 -15.20 -1.14 9.55
N CYS A 5 -14.39 -1.55 8.56
CA CYS A 5 -14.75 -1.42 7.14
C CYS A 5 -16.02 -2.23 6.82
N LEU A 6 -16.15 -3.44 7.39
CA LEU A 6 -17.34 -4.27 7.24
C LEU A 6 -18.57 -3.66 7.93
N GLU A 7 -18.41 -2.99 9.08
CA GLU A 7 -19.50 -2.26 9.73
C GLU A 7 -20.00 -1.10 8.86
N ILE A 8 -19.07 -0.29 8.33
CA ILE A 8 -19.40 0.81 7.40
C ILE A 8 -20.08 0.23 6.15
N PHE A 9 -19.51 -0.82 5.57
CA PHE A 9 -20.07 -1.50 4.40
C PHE A 9 -21.47 -2.04 4.66
N LYS A 10 -21.69 -2.70 5.79
CA LYS A 10 -23.01 -3.21 6.17
C LYS A 10 -24.04 -2.10 6.25
N LYS A 11 -23.71 -0.97 6.88
CA LYS A 11 -24.62 0.19 6.94
C LYS A 11 -25.00 0.67 5.53
N ASN A 12 -24.01 0.83 4.64
CA ASN A 12 -24.26 1.27 3.26
C ASN A 12 -25.06 0.23 2.47
N LEU A 13 -24.84 -1.06 2.73
CA LEU A 13 -25.59 -2.16 2.11
C LEU A 13 -27.04 -2.22 2.60
N ASP A 14 -27.29 -1.94 3.89
CA ASP A 14 -28.63 -1.90 4.47
C ASP A 14 -29.42 -0.69 3.92
N GLU A 15 -28.76 0.45 3.69
CA GLU A 15 -29.34 1.64 3.05
C GLU A 15 -29.55 1.47 1.54
N ASP A 16 -28.67 0.71 0.90
CA ASP A 16 -28.66 0.49 -0.54
C ASP A 16 -28.25 -0.96 -0.91
N PRO A 17 -29.21 -1.90 -0.90
CA PRO A 17 -28.95 -3.32 -1.15
C PRO A 17 -28.33 -3.60 -2.53
N ASP A 18 -28.55 -2.70 -3.50
CA ASP A 18 -28.07 -2.84 -4.87
C ASP A 18 -26.62 -2.36 -5.06
N MET A 19 -25.97 -1.78 -4.03
CA MET A 19 -24.64 -1.18 -4.17
C MET A 19 -23.59 -2.15 -4.72
N VAL A 20 -23.67 -3.43 -4.36
CA VAL A 20 -22.76 -4.49 -4.83
C VAL A 20 -23.07 -4.82 -6.29
N LEU A 21 -24.36 -4.96 -6.61
CA LEU A 21 -24.83 -5.28 -7.96
C LEU A 21 -24.47 -4.17 -8.93
N ARG A 22 -24.57 -2.88 -8.56
CA ARG A 22 -24.26 -1.75 -9.46
C ARG A 22 -22.86 -1.81 -10.07
N GLY A 23 -21.88 -2.29 -9.31
CA GLY A 23 -20.51 -2.49 -9.78
C GLY A 23 -20.22 -3.87 -10.36
N TYR A 24 -21.14 -4.84 -10.22
CA TYR A 24 -20.92 -6.21 -10.68
C TYR A 24 -20.81 -6.29 -12.21
N ILE A 25 -19.82 -7.05 -12.67
CA ILE A 25 -19.55 -7.29 -14.10
C ILE A 25 -19.71 -8.78 -14.35
N PRO A 26 -20.78 -9.21 -15.05
CA PRO A 26 -20.96 -10.61 -15.47
C PRO A 26 -19.79 -11.09 -16.33
N LYS A 27 -19.50 -12.40 -16.27
CA LYS A 27 -18.42 -13.00 -17.08
C LYS A 27 -18.74 -12.93 -18.57
N ASP A 28 -17.72 -12.80 -19.41
CA ASP A 28 -17.88 -12.81 -20.86
C ASP A 28 -18.60 -14.08 -21.33
N GLY A 29 -19.63 -13.93 -22.16
CA GLY A 29 -20.49 -15.04 -22.53
C GLY A 29 -21.70 -14.71 -23.39
N LYS A 30 -22.35 -15.76 -23.87
CA LYS A 30 -23.67 -15.78 -24.51
C LYS A 30 -24.71 -16.19 -23.48
N TYR A 31 -25.78 -15.41 -23.42
CA TYR A 31 -26.80 -15.50 -22.38
C TYR A 31 -28.19 -15.67 -22.99
N TYR A 32 -29.01 -16.49 -22.35
CA TYR A 32 -30.39 -16.79 -22.71
C TYR A 32 -31.29 -16.69 -21.49
N LEU A 33 -32.49 -16.14 -21.67
CA LEU A 33 -33.57 -16.22 -20.70
C LEU A 33 -34.63 -17.23 -21.18
N VAL A 34 -35.10 -18.07 -20.27
CA VAL A 34 -36.19 -19.02 -20.50
C VAL A 34 -37.33 -18.67 -19.56
N THR A 35 -38.41 -18.11 -20.09
CA THR A 35 -39.59 -17.73 -19.30
C THR A 35 -40.45 -18.95 -19.03
N MET A 36 -40.50 -19.34 -17.76
CA MET A 36 -41.28 -20.46 -17.25
C MET A 36 -42.78 -20.10 -17.24
N LYS A 37 -43.51 -20.67 -18.19
CA LYS A 37 -44.97 -20.52 -18.31
C LYS A 37 -45.69 -21.67 -17.61
N GLU A 38 -46.95 -21.44 -17.22
CA GLU A 38 -47.80 -22.49 -16.61
C GLU A 38 -48.00 -23.69 -17.56
N LYS A 39 -48.05 -23.43 -18.87
CA LYS A 39 -48.15 -24.46 -19.91
C LYS A 39 -46.99 -24.35 -20.89
N SER A 40 -46.47 -25.49 -21.32
CA SER A 40 -45.46 -25.57 -22.39
C SER A 40 -46.03 -25.08 -23.74
N PRO A 41 -45.18 -24.59 -24.65
CA PRO A 41 -43.74 -24.43 -24.50
C PRO A 41 -43.35 -23.19 -23.69
N TRP A 42 -42.28 -23.30 -22.90
CA TRP A 42 -41.60 -22.14 -22.34
C TRP A 42 -40.95 -21.32 -23.44
N GLU A 43 -40.83 -20.02 -23.21
CA GLU A 43 -40.34 -19.08 -24.21
C GLU A 43 -38.86 -18.80 -24.01
N VAL A 44 -38.07 -18.92 -25.08
CA VAL A 44 -36.63 -18.64 -25.07
C VAL A 44 -36.40 -17.29 -25.71
N SER A 45 -35.71 -16.39 -25.00
CA SER A 45 -35.33 -15.09 -25.56
C SER A 45 -34.31 -15.24 -26.69
N PRO A 46 -34.19 -14.24 -27.59
CA PRO A 46 -32.97 -14.10 -28.39
C PRO A 46 -31.73 -14.08 -27.49
N SER A 47 -30.63 -14.64 -27.98
CA SER A 47 -29.36 -14.60 -27.26
C SER A 47 -28.83 -13.17 -27.18
N PHE A 48 -28.15 -12.83 -26.10
CA PHE A 48 -27.36 -11.61 -26.00
C PHE A 48 -25.95 -11.94 -25.52
N LYS A 49 -24.98 -11.18 -26.02
CA LYS A 49 -23.56 -11.36 -25.69
C LYS A 49 -23.13 -10.26 -24.72
N ILE A 50 -22.59 -10.65 -23.57
CA ILE A 50 -21.93 -9.74 -22.64
C ILE A 50 -20.43 -9.93 -22.82
N LYS A 51 -19.73 -8.82 -23.06
CA LYS A 51 -18.27 -8.81 -23.13
C LYS A 51 -17.73 -7.53 -22.50
N TYR A 52 -16.76 -7.68 -21.60
CA TYR A 52 -16.13 -6.56 -20.91
C TYR A 52 -14.83 -6.14 -21.61
N ASP A 53 -14.80 -4.92 -22.13
CA ASP A 53 -13.56 -4.33 -22.64
C ASP A 53 -12.71 -3.86 -21.47
N LYS A 54 -11.58 -4.55 -21.24
CA LYS A 54 -10.65 -4.23 -20.15
C LYS A 54 -9.88 -2.93 -20.35
N LYS A 55 -9.69 -2.47 -21.60
CA LYS A 55 -8.99 -1.22 -21.90
C LYS A 55 -9.91 -0.04 -21.64
N GLU A 56 -11.12 -0.12 -22.20
CA GLU A 56 -12.14 0.92 -22.10
C GLU A 56 -12.94 0.88 -20.79
N LYS A 57 -12.80 -0.21 -20.01
CA LYS A 57 -13.49 -0.47 -18.74
C LYS A 57 -15.01 -0.36 -18.84
N LYS A 58 -15.57 -0.87 -19.95
CA LYS A 58 -17.00 -0.80 -20.26
C LYS A 58 -17.52 -2.10 -20.88
N ILE A 59 -18.83 -2.30 -20.84
CA ILE A 59 -19.49 -3.43 -21.49
C ILE A 59 -19.71 -3.09 -22.96
N GLU A 60 -19.27 -3.98 -23.85
CA GLU A 60 -19.59 -3.93 -25.26
C GLU A 60 -21.10 -4.21 -25.44
N ASN A 61 -21.83 -3.30 -26.12
CA ASN A 61 -23.24 -3.47 -26.48
C ASN A 61 -24.15 -3.91 -25.32
N GLN A 62 -24.18 -3.12 -24.24
CA GLN A 62 -24.96 -3.40 -23.05
C GLN A 62 -26.45 -3.67 -23.40
N PRO A 63 -27.02 -4.83 -23.01
CA PRO A 63 -28.41 -5.15 -23.30
C PRO A 63 -29.40 -4.29 -22.47
N LEU A 64 -30.62 -4.10 -22.96
CA LEU A 64 -31.65 -3.29 -22.28
C LEU A 64 -31.95 -3.79 -20.86
N ASN A 65 -32.03 -5.10 -20.67
CA ASN A 65 -32.30 -5.78 -19.40
C ASN A 65 -31.03 -6.10 -18.58
N TYR A 66 -29.92 -5.39 -18.83
CA TYR A 66 -28.62 -5.69 -18.21
C TYR A 66 -28.65 -5.74 -16.68
N SER A 67 -29.41 -4.86 -16.02
CA SER A 67 -29.50 -4.86 -14.55
C SER A 67 -30.12 -6.16 -14.02
N PHE A 68 -31.17 -6.66 -14.66
CA PHE A 68 -31.81 -7.91 -14.28
C PHE A 68 -30.87 -9.10 -14.51
N ILE A 69 -30.24 -9.19 -15.68
CA ILE A 69 -29.27 -10.25 -16.00
C ILE A 69 -28.12 -10.26 -14.98
N ARG A 70 -27.64 -9.08 -14.61
CA ARG A 70 -26.55 -8.91 -13.65
C ARG A 70 -26.90 -9.47 -12.28
N ASP A 71 -28.14 -9.26 -11.84
CA ASP A 71 -28.66 -9.84 -10.60
C ASP A 71 -28.74 -11.38 -10.67
N LEU A 72 -29.34 -11.92 -11.74
CA LEU A 72 -29.42 -13.37 -11.95
C LEU A 72 -28.04 -14.02 -12.00
N ASP A 73 -27.09 -13.40 -12.71
CA ASP A 73 -25.72 -13.89 -12.84
C ASP A 73 -24.98 -13.87 -11.50
N PHE A 74 -25.06 -12.75 -10.78
CA PHE A 74 -24.48 -12.62 -9.44
C PHE A 74 -24.99 -13.73 -8.51
N ASN A 75 -26.30 -13.94 -8.52
CA ASN A 75 -26.98 -14.96 -7.73
C ASN A 75 -26.94 -16.38 -8.34
N SER A 76 -25.98 -16.68 -9.22
CA SER A 76 -25.82 -18.01 -9.82
C SER A 76 -24.38 -18.51 -9.90
N ASN A 77 -23.43 -17.72 -9.36
CA ASN A 77 -22.02 -18.06 -9.43
C ASN A 77 -21.59 -19.02 -8.32
N LEU A 78 -20.68 -19.93 -8.68
CA LEU A 78 -19.87 -20.68 -7.73
C LEU A 78 -18.82 -19.77 -7.08
N LEU A 79 -18.55 -19.98 -5.79
CA LEU A 79 -17.44 -19.31 -5.08
C LEU A 79 -16.10 -19.63 -5.73
N ASN A 80 -15.88 -20.92 -6.01
CA ASN A 80 -14.74 -21.40 -6.77
C ASN A 80 -15.02 -22.81 -7.31
N MET A 81 -14.16 -23.27 -8.23
CA MET A 81 -14.30 -24.58 -8.87
C MET A 81 -14.10 -25.77 -7.93
N ASN A 82 -13.56 -25.59 -6.73
CA ASN A 82 -13.47 -26.66 -5.73
C ASN A 82 -14.76 -26.82 -4.92
N LYS A 83 -15.63 -25.80 -4.96
CA LYS A 83 -16.94 -25.79 -4.32
C LYS A 83 -18.07 -26.00 -5.35
N SER A 84 -17.80 -26.57 -6.52
CA SER A 84 -18.79 -26.81 -7.57
C SER A 84 -19.93 -27.72 -7.12
N ILE A 85 -21.14 -27.51 -7.64
CA ILE A 85 -22.27 -28.44 -7.46
C ILE A 85 -22.02 -29.72 -8.28
N ASP A 86 -21.65 -29.56 -9.55
CA ASP A 86 -21.19 -30.69 -10.37
C ASP A 86 -19.76 -31.09 -9.97
N ASN A 87 -19.61 -32.30 -9.43
CA ASN A 87 -18.31 -32.85 -9.02
C ASN A 87 -17.33 -33.07 -10.19
N LYS A 88 -17.83 -33.23 -11.44
CA LYS A 88 -17.00 -33.30 -12.65
C LYS A 88 -16.64 -31.93 -13.22
N LYS A 89 -17.17 -30.84 -12.64
CA LYS A 89 -16.85 -29.44 -13.01
C LYS A 89 -17.16 -29.11 -14.48
N ALA A 90 -18.15 -29.78 -15.08
CA ALA A 90 -18.65 -29.44 -16.40
C ALA A 90 -19.61 -28.25 -16.31
N ILE A 91 -20.53 -28.29 -15.34
CA ILE A 91 -21.53 -27.25 -15.10
C ILE A 91 -21.07 -26.31 -13.98
N HIS A 92 -21.12 -25.00 -14.24
CA HIS A 92 -20.48 -23.95 -13.45
C HIS A 92 -21.48 -23.01 -12.74
N SER A 93 -22.77 -23.33 -12.78
CA SER A 93 -23.80 -22.66 -11.98
C SER A 93 -23.93 -23.27 -10.58
N SER A 94 -24.48 -22.49 -9.65
CA SER A 94 -24.68 -22.85 -8.24
C SER A 94 -26.09 -23.36 -7.91
N ASN A 95 -27.09 -23.06 -8.74
CA ASN A 95 -28.50 -23.33 -8.46
C ASN A 95 -29.25 -23.88 -9.69
N TYR A 96 -30.46 -24.37 -9.48
CA TYR A 96 -31.26 -25.01 -10.53
C TYR A 96 -31.96 -24.05 -11.49
N TYR A 97 -32.07 -22.75 -11.16
CA TYR A 97 -32.58 -21.75 -12.11
C TYR A 97 -31.50 -21.31 -13.11
N SER A 98 -30.27 -21.80 -13.00
CA SER A 98 -29.17 -21.41 -13.87
C SER A 98 -28.40 -22.62 -14.40
N PHE A 99 -27.98 -22.53 -15.67
CA PHE A 99 -27.18 -23.57 -16.31
C PHE A 99 -26.03 -22.97 -17.11
N PHE A 100 -24.81 -23.10 -16.57
CA PHE A 100 -23.61 -22.46 -17.12
C PHE A 100 -22.55 -23.49 -17.51
N PHE A 101 -21.88 -23.27 -18.63
CA PHE A 101 -20.69 -24.02 -19.04
C PHE A 101 -19.84 -23.16 -19.98
N LYS A 102 -18.65 -23.63 -20.36
CA LYS A 102 -17.86 -23.00 -21.44
C LYS A 102 -18.23 -23.61 -22.78
N GLU A 103 -18.48 -22.80 -23.80
CA GLU A 103 -18.97 -23.28 -25.10
C GLU A 103 -18.06 -24.36 -25.70
N ASN A 104 -16.75 -24.16 -25.66
CA ASN A 104 -15.75 -25.15 -26.11
C ASN A 104 -15.68 -26.46 -25.32
N SER A 105 -16.47 -26.61 -24.25
CA SER A 105 -16.57 -27.86 -23.50
C SER A 105 -17.90 -28.57 -23.69
N CYS A 106 -18.79 -28.02 -24.52
CA CYS A 106 -20.13 -28.55 -24.73
C CYS A 106 -20.10 -29.99 -25.24
N GLU A 107 -19.44 -30.23 -26.37
CA GLU A 107 -19.41 -31.54 -27.06
C GLU A 107 -18.92 -32.68 -26.15
N ASP A 108 -17.89 -32.42 -25.33
CA ASP A 108 -17.25 -33.45 -24.51
C ASP A 108 -17.92 -33.66 -23.14
N LYS A 109 -18.54 -32.61 -22.58
CA LYS A 109 -18.88 -32.58 -21.14
C LYS A 109 -20.35 -32.30 -20.83
N ILE A 110 -21.11 -31.78 -21.80
CA ILE A 110 -22.51 -31.43 -21.62
C ILE A 110 -23.34 -32.46 -22.37
N ASN A 111 -23.86 -33.42 -21.62
CA ASN A 111 -24.76 -34.46 -22.10
C ASN A 111 -25.83 -34.74 -21.03
N LYS A 112 -26.80 -35.59 -21.38
CA LYS A 112 -27.88 -35.98 -20.46
C LYS A 112 -27.37 -36.43 -19.09
N ASP A 113 -26.36 -37.30 -19.03
CA ASP A 113 -25.77 -37.78 -17.78
C ASP A 113 -25.14 -36.65 -16.94
N ALA A 114 -24.58 -35.62 -17.59
CA ALA A 114 -24.05 -34.44 -16.91
C ALA A 114 -25.15 -33.59 -16.28
N ILE A 115 -26.24 -33.39 -17.01
CA ILE A 115 -27.42 -32.66 -16.54
C ILE A 115 -28.06 -33.42 -15.37
N GLU A 116 -28.37 -34.70 -15.55
CA GLU A 116 -28.99 -35.53 -14.50
C GLU A 116 -28.11 -35.61 -13.24
N ARG A 117 -26.79 -35.76 -13.40
CA ARG A 117 -25.87 -35.73 -12.24
C ARG A 117 -25.95 -34.40 -11.50
N TYR A 118 -25.93 -33.28 -12.20
CA TYR A 118 -26.02 -31.94 -11.60
C TYR A 118 -27.35 -31.73 -10.88
N PHE A 119 -28.47 -32.01 -11.53
CA PHE A 119 -29.80 -31.86 -10.95
C PHE A 119 -30.07 -32.87 -9.83
N SER A 120 -29.47 -34.07 -9.85
CA SER A 120 -29.58 -35.03 -8.74
C SER A 120 -29.03 -34.49 -7.42
N VAL A 121 -27.99 -33.64 -7.49
CA VAL A 121 -27.44 -32.94 -6.32
C VAL A 121 -28.36 -31.79 -5.93
N LEU A 122 -28.91 -31.03 -6.88
CA LEU A 122 -29.79 -29.90 -6.57
C LEU A 122 -31.14 -30.34 -5.97
N LYS A 123 -31.70 -31.47 -6.40
CA LYS A 123 -32.90 -32.09 -5.79
C LYS A 123 -32.64 -32.57 -4.37
N ASN A 124 -31.41 -32.99 -4.07
CA ASN A 124 -31.04 -33.47 -2.74
C ASN A 124 -29.62 -33.01 -2.34
N PRO A 125 -29.47 -31.73 -1.95
CA PRO A 125 -28.15 -31.13 -1.73
C PRO A 125 -27.36 -31.79 -0.60
N ILE A 126 -28.02 -32.43 0.38
CA ILE A 126 -27.35 -33.12 1.49
C ILE A 126 -26.39 -34.21 1.01
N LYS A 127 -26.63 -34.80 -0.18
CA LYS A 127 -25.77 -35.83 -0.78
C LYS A 127 -24.36 -35.32 -1.10
N LYS A 128 -24.20 -34.01 -1.34
CA LYS A 128 -22.89 -33.38 -1.60
C LYS A 128 -22.01 -33.37 -0.35
N TYR A 129 -22.62 -33.16 0.82
CA TYR A 129 -21.90 -32.93 2.06
C TYR A 129 -21.66 -34.26 2.78
N LYS A 130 -20.43 -34.79 2.71
CA LYS A 130 -20.06 -36.05 3.37
C LYS A 130 -19.69 -35.87 4.84
N ASP A 131 -19.07 -34.75 5.17
CA ASP A 131 -18.65 -34.38 6.52
C ASP A 131 -19.87 -34.00 7.40
N LYS A 132 -19.83 -34.41 8.67
CA LYS A 132 -20.91 -34.15 9.64
C LYS A 132 -21.13 -32.64 9.86
N ARG A 133 -20.05 -31.85 9.93
CA ARG A 133 -20.17 -30.40 10.19
C ARG A 133 -20.82 -29.68 9.01
N ALA A 134 -20.44 -30.04 7.79
CA ALA A 134 -21.05 -29.56 6.55
C ALA A 134 -22.53 -29.93 6.43
N LYS A 135 -22.91 -31.17 6.80
CA LYS A 135 -24.32 -31.58 6.83
C LYS A 135 -25.14 -30.78 7.84
N ASN A 136 -24.63 -30.60 9.05
CA ASN A 136 -25.33 -29.80 10.07
C ASN A 136 -25.53 -28.36 9.61
N LEU A 137 -24.50 -27.75 9.01
CA LEU A 137 -24.60 -26.40 8.44
C LEU A 137 -25.64 -26.32 7.32
N TYR A 138 -25.72 -27.33 6.45
CA TYR A 138 -26.77 -27.39 5.43
C TYR A 138 -28.17 -27.45 6.06
N LEU A 139 -28.38 -28.34 7.03
CA LEU A 139 -29.67 -28.51 7.70
C LEU A 139 -30.13 -27.23 8.42
N GLU A 140 -29.21 -26.55 9.12
CA GLU A 140 -29.48 -25.26 9.76
C GLU A 140 -29.96 -24.20 8.74
N ASN A 141 -29.37 -24.20 7.54
CA ASN A 141 -29.78 -23.28 6.47
C ASN A 141 -31.08 -23.71 5.80
N GLU A 142 -31.34 -25.01 5.67
CA GLU A 142 -32.59 -25.54 5.12
C GLU A 142 -33.80 -25.21 6.01
N GLU A 143 -33.65 -25.21 7.33
CA GLU A 143 -34.68 -24.75 8.27
C GLU A 143 -35.07 -23.28 8.05
N LYS A 144 -34.10 -22.43 7.68
CA LYS A 144 -34.31 -21.00 7.42
C LYS A 144 -34.88 -20.71 6.03
N LEU A 145 -34.39 -21.42 5.01
CA LEU A 145 -34.70 -21.14 3.60
C LEU A 145 -35.87 -21.99 3.07
N GLY A 146 -36.29 -23.02 3.81
CA GLY A 146 -37.23 -24.04 3.35
C GLY A 146 -36.56 -25.10 2.48
N SER A 147 -37.26 -26.22 2.28
CA SER A 147 -36.81 -27.32 1.41
C SER A 147 -36.73 -26.89 -0.05
N VAL A 148 -35.95 -27.62 -0.84
CA VAL A 148 -35.88 -27.44 -2.29
C VAL A 148 -37.25 -27.68 -2.92
N ASN A 149 -37.65 -26.84 -3.89
CA ASN A 149 -38.87 -27.05 -4.67
C ASN A 149 -38.66 -28.16 -5.71
N LEU A 150 -38.92 -29.41 -5.32
CA LEU A 150 -38.68 -30.58 -6.17
C LEU A 150 -39.43 -30.51 -7.50
N GLU A 151 -40.68 -30.04 -7.50
CA GLU A 151 -41.50 -29.94 -8.71
C GLU A 151 -40.87 -29.00 -9.74
N GLU A 152 -40.38 -27.84 -9.29
CA GLU A 152 -39.72 -26.88 -10.18
C GLU A 152 -38.38 -27.38 -10.70
N VAL A 153 -37.55 -27.96 -9.83
CA VAL A 153 -36.26 -28.54 -10.22
C VAL A 153 -36.45 -29.62 -11.29
N GLU A 154 -37.47 -30.48 -11.13
CA GLU A 154 -37.83 -31.52 -12.09
C GLU A 154 -38.35 -30.98 -13.42
N LYS A 155 -39.20 -29.94 -13.38
CA LYS A 155 -39.67 -29.26 -14.59
C LYS A 155 -38.51 -28.65 -15.38
N ILE A 156 -37.60 -27.96 -14.70
CA ILE A 156 -36.42 -27.33 -15.34
C ILE A 156 -35.48 -28.39 -15.90
N GLU A 157 -35.16 -29.44 -15.14
CA GLU A 157 -34.30 -30.53 -15.61
C GLU A 157 -34.86 -31.18 -16.86
N LYS A 158 -36.14 -31.56 -16.84
CA LYS A 158 -36.82 -32.18 -17.99
C LYS A 158 -36.80 -31.27 -19.20
N TRP A 159 -37.17 -30.00 -19.02
CA TRP A 159 -37.16 -29.03 -20.11
C TRP A 159 -35.75 -28.87 -20.68
N LEU A 160 -34.72 -28.77 -19.84
CA LEU A 160 -33.35 -28.61 -20.31
C LEU A 160 -32.88 -29.83 -21.12
N ILE A 161 -33.12 -31.06 -20.65
CA ILE A 161 -32.77 -32.30 -21.38
C ILE A 161 -33.46 -32.35 -22.75
N GLU A 162 -34.71 -31.92 -22.83
CA GLU A 162 -35.49 -31.95 -24.08
C GLU A 162 -35.09 -30.85 -25.07
N ASN A 163 -34.38 -29.80 -24.64
CA ASN A 163 -34.19 -28.59 -25.43
C ASN A 163 -32.72 -28.14 -25.62
N ILE A 164 -31.76 -28.59 -24.81
CA ILE A 164 -30.37 -28.09 -24.87
C ILE A 164 -29.68 -28.36 -26.22
N ASP A 165 -30.00 -29.47 -26.88
CA ASP A 165 -29.39 -29.89 -28.16
C ASP A 165 -30.10 -29.29 -29.39
N LYS A 166 -31.19 -28.53 -29.18
CA LYS A 166 -31.99 -27.92 -30.26
C LYS A 166 -31.33 -26.66 -30.78
N LYS A 167 -30.73 -26.75 -31.97
CA LYS A 167 -30.04 -25.64 -32.65
C LYS A 167 -30.96 -24.46 -32.98
N GLU A 168 -32.26 -24.70 -33.09
CA GLU A 168 -33.27 -23.67 -33.30
C GLU A 168 -33.52 -22.81 -32.05
N LEU A 169 -33.18 -23.31 -30.85
CA LEU A 169 -33.28 -22.58 -29.58
C LEU A 169 -31.94 -22.01 -29.14
N PHE A 170 -30.87 -22.79 -29.30
CA PHE A 170 -29.55 -22.47 -28.78
C PHE A 170 -28.50 -22.53 -29.87
N ASP A 171 -27.78 -21.43 -30.00
CA ASP A 171 -26.62 -21.30 -30.89
C ASP A 171 -25.36 -21.45 -30.02
N ILE A 172 -24.74 -22.63 -30.05
CA ILE A 172 -23.52 -22.93 -29.27
C ILE A 172 -22.34 -22.93 -30.24
N ASP A 173 -21.39 -22.02 -30.03
CA ASP A 173 -20.15 -21.93 -30.78
C ASP A 173 -19.03 -22.68 -30.04
N THR A 174 -18.81 -23.93 -30.40
CA THR A 174 -17.80 -24.81 -29.76
C THR A 174 -16.35 -24.34 -29.97
N SER A 175 -16.11 -23.33 -30.81
CA SER A 175 -14.79 -22.68 -30.91
C SER A 175 -14.56 -21.61 -29.83
N SER A 176 -15.62 -21.10 -29.21
CA SER A 176 -15.60 -20.04 -28.21
C SER A 176 -15.16 -20.53 -26.83
N LYS A 177 -14.27 -19.77 -26.16
CA LYS A 177 -13.86 -20.01 -24.75
C LYS A 177 -14.74 -19.29 -23.74
N ASP A 178 -15.73 -18.53 -24.22
CA ASP A 178 -16.65 -17.75 -23.42
C ASP A 178 -17.68 -18.67 -22.73
N TYR A 179 -18.45 -18.10 -21.80
CA TYR A 179 -19.50 -18.85 -21.12
C TYR A 179 -20.77 -18.91 -21.97
N PHE A 180 -21.43 -20.05 -21.94
CA PHE A 180 -22.82 -20.22 -22.32
C PHE A 180 -23.67 -20.24 -21.05
N LYS A 181 -24.73 -19.41 -20.98
CA LYS A 181 -25.56 -19.30 -19.79
C LYS A 181 -27.05 -19.27 -20.11
N ILE A 182 -27.80 -20.17 -19.48
CA ILE A 182 -29.26 -20.18 -19.49
C ILE A 182 -29.77 -19.78 -18.11
N PHE A 183 -30.74 -18.87 -18.08
CA PHE A 183 -31.45 -18.44 -16.88
C PHE A 183 -32.94 -18.75 -17.01
N PHE A 184 -33.49 -19.49 -16.06
CA PHE A 184 -34.91 -19.81 -15.98
C PHE A 184 -35.63 -18.78 -15.12
N VAL A 185 -36.53 -18.00 -15.72
CA VAL A 185 -37.19 -16.84 -15.09
C VAL A 185 -38.70 -17.04 -15.05
N TYR A 186 -39.37 -16.47 -14.05
CA TYR A 186 -40.83 -16.33 -14.09
C TYR A 186 -41.20 -15.08 -14.90
N GLU A 187 -42.48 -14.98 -15.28
CA GLU A 187 -43.02 -13.73 -15.83
C GLU A 187 -42.94 -12.58 -14.81
N ASP A 188 -43.00 -12.89 -13.52
CA ASP A 188 -42.75 -11.96 -12.42
C ASP A 188 -41.24 -11.85 -12.12
N GLU A 189 -40.68 -10.67 -12.41
CA GLU A 189 -39.25 -10.36 -12.18
C GLU A 189 -38.88 -10.46 -10.69
N GLU A 190 -39.71 -9.94 -9.79
CA GLU A 190 -39.42 -9.91 -8.36
C GLU A 190 -39.49 -11.29 -7.73
N LYS A 191 -40.44 -12.12 -8.18
CA LYS A 191 -40.46 -13.55 -7.83
C LYS A 191 -39.19 -14.23 -8.31
N THR A 192 -38.72 -13.92 -9.51
CA THR A 192 -37.48 -14.48 -10.05
C THR A 192 -36.29 -14.12 -9.16
N LYS A 193 -36.07 -12.83 -8.88
CA LYS A 193 -34.95 -12.38 -8.04
C LYS A 193 -34.93 -13.06 -6.68
N LYS A 194 -36.08 -13.14 -6.00
CA LYS A 194 -36.21 -13.79 -4.69
C LYS A 194 -35.87 -15.29 -4.75
N SER A 195 -36.33 -15.99 -5.78
CA SER A 195 -36.02 -17.40 -5.99
C SER A 195 -34.53 -17.64 -6.23
N TYR A 196 -33.89 -16.81 -7.06
CA TYR A 196 -32.43 -16.90 -7.30
C TYR A 196 -31.64 -16.62 -6.02
N GLN A 197 -31.98 -15.56 -5.29
CA GLN A 197 -31.31 -15.22 -4.03
C GLN A 197 -31.43 -16.35 -3.00
N ARG A 198 -32.62 -16.93 -2.84
CA ARG A 198 -32.86 -18.05 -1.90
C ARG A 198 -31.96 -19.25 -2.22
N GLU A 199 -31.89 -19.65 -3.49
CA GLU A 199 -31.11 -20.82 -3.89
C GLU A 199 -29.61 -20.53 -3.94
N GLN A 200 -29.21 -19.28 -4.23
CA GLN A 200 -27.83 -18.85 -4.05
C GLN A 200 -27.43 -18.88 -2.58
N ASP A 201 -28.29 -18.43 -1.67
CA ASP A 201 -28.02 -18.47 -0.23
C ASP A 201 -27.90 -19.90 0.28
N ARG A 202 -28.73 -20.83 -0.22
CA ARG A 202 -28.61 -22.27 0.07
C ARG A 202 -27.22 -22.79 -0.30
N TYR A 203 -26.70 -22.38 -1.45
CA TYR A 203 -25.35 -22.68 -1.89
C TYR A 203 -24.29 -21.99 -1.01
N LEU A 204 -24.34 -20.67 -0.87
CA LEU A 204 -23.31 -19.86 -0.20
C LEU A 204 -23.19 -20.23 1.27
N LEU A 205 -24.27 -20.21 2.05
CA LEU A 205 -24.22 -20.40 3.51
C LEU A 205 -23.66 -21.76 3.93
N THR A 206 -23.67 -22.75 3.02
CA THR A 206 -23.08 -24.08 3.28
C THR A 206 -21.62 -24.19 2.80
N ASN A 207 -21.19 -23.29 1.91
CA ASN A 207 -19.90 -23.35 1.22
C ASN A 207 -19.00 -22.13 1.46
N LEU A 208 -19.41 -21.10 2.22
CA LEU A 208 -18.63 -19.86 2.41
C LEU A 208 -17.35 -20.06 3.21
N PHE A 209 -17.33 -20.98 4.18
CA PHE A 209 -16.11 -21.26 4.93
C PHE A 209 -15.01 -21.91 4.07
N ASN A 210 -13.75 -21.70 4.43
CA ASN A 210 -12.60 -22.24 3.71
C ASN A 210 -12.62 -23.79 3.65
N LYS A 211 -12.75 -24.44 4.81
CA LYS A 211 -13.05 -25.88 4.92
C LYS A 211 -13.93 -26.15 6.13
N ASN A 212 -15.04 -26.86 5.91
CA ASN A 212 -16.01 -27.18 6.97
C ASN A 212 -15.43 -28.03 8.12
N LYS A 213 -14.32 -28.75 7.88
CA LYS A 213 -13.61 -29.52 8.91
C LYS A 213 -13.02 -28.64 10.04
N TYR A 214 -12.91 -27.34 9.83
CA TYR A 214 -12.43 -26.39 10.83
C TYR A 214 -13.56 -25.73 11.60
N ASN A 215 -14.82 -25.98 11.21
CA ASN A 215 -15.96 -25.32 11.84
C ASN A 215 -16.13 -25.78 13.29
N ILE A 216 -16.52 -24.86 14.16
CA ILE A 216 -16.86 -25.14 15.55
C ILE A 216 -18.26 -24.61 15.84
N GLU A 217 -18.90 -25.19 16.85
CA GLU A 217 -20.20 -24.73 17.32
C GLU A 217 -20.00 -23.91 18.60
N VAL A 218 -20.56 -22.70 18.62
CA VAL A 218 -20.55 -21.80 19.78
C VAL A 218 -21.95 -21.25 19.97
N ASN A 219 -22.57 -21.55 21.11
CA ASN A 219 -23.94 -21.12 21.44
C ASN A 219 -24.98 -21.47 20.35
N GLY A 220 -24.91 -22.68 19.79
CA GLY A 220 -25.82 -23.15 18.75
C GLY A 220 -25.60 -22.51 17.37
N LYS A 221 -24.53 -21.72 17.18
CA LYS A 221 -24.16 -21.14 15.88
C LYS A 221 -22.86 -21.74 15.38
N THR A 222 -22.82 -22.00 14.07
CA THR A 222 -21.61 -22.48 13.40
C THR A 222 -20.65 -21.32 13.11
N PHE A 223 -19.40 -21.47 13.55
CA PHE A 223 -18.29 -20.57 13.23
C PHE A 223 -17.24 -21.30 12.41
N GLY A 224 -16.70 -20.65 11.38
CA GLY A 224 -15.70 -21.24 10.49
C GLY A 224 -14.68 -20.22 10.02
N VAL A 225 -13.62 -20.70 9.38
CA VAL A 225 -12.56 -19.86 8.81
C VAL A 225 -13.11 -19.24 7.51
N SER A 226 -12.96 -17.92 7.35
CA SER A 226 -13.29 -17.24 6.09
C SER A 226 -12.48 -17.80 4.92
N ASP A 227 -13.07 -17.87 3.73
CA ASP A 227 -12.35 -18.25 2.50
C ASP A 227 -11.64 -17.05 1.84
N ASP A 228 -12.03 -15.82 2.21
CA ASP A 228 -11.55 -14.59 1.59
C ASP A 228 -10.16 -14.20 2.13
N ASN A 229 -9.18 -13.98 1.24
CA ASN A 229 -7.80 -13.54 1.54
C ASN A 229 -6.99 -14.37 2.57
N LEU A 230 -7.53 -15.46 3.13
CA LEU A 230 -6.83 -16.35 4.08
C LEU A 230 -7.20 -17.84 3.88
N GLY A 231 -6.47 -18.52 2.99
CA GLY A 231 -6.66 -19.95 2.73
C GLY A 231 -5.85 -20.86 3.66
N ILE A 232 -6.50 -21.51 4.65
CA ILE A 232 -5.86 -22.51 5.52
C ILE A 232 -5.93 -23.91 4.90
N ASN A 233 -4.79 -24.55 4.70
CA ASN A 233 -4.76 -25.93 4.23
C ASN A 233 -3.70 -26.75 4.97
N ASP A 234 -3.84 -28.07 4.87
CA ASP A 234 -2.96 -29.03 5.55
C ASP A 234 -1.49 -28.93 5.12
N LYS A 235 -1.21 -28.28 3.98
CA LYS A 235 0.15 -28.04 3.48
C LYS A 235 0.75 -26.73 4.01
N LYS A 236 -0.04 -25.89 4.69
CA LYS A 236 0.37 -24.60 5.27
C LYS A 236 0.12 -24.56 6.78
N PRO A 237 0.72 -25.48 7.57
CA PRO A 237 0.50 -25.53 9.01
C PRO A 237 1.02 -24.28 9.74
N TYR A 238 1.95 -23.52 9.15
CA TYR A 238 2.48 -22.28 9.69
C TYR A 238 1.46 -21.12 9.74
N LEU A 239 0.29 -21.26 9.08
CA LEU A 239 -0.81 -20.31 9.19
C LEU A 239 -1.71 -20.59 10.41
N GLU A 240 -1.51 -21.72 11.10
CA GLU A 240 -2.22 -22.03 12.33
C GLU A 240 -1.47 -21.50 13.57
N ASN A 241 -2.23 -21.04 14.55
CA ASN A 241 -1.73 -20.66 15.87
C ASN A 241 -1.60 -21.90 16.76
N LEU A 242 -0.55 -22.71 16.55
CA LEU A 242 -0.37 -24.00 17.22
C LEU A 242 -0.29 -23.93 18.76
N SER A 243 0.02 -22.76 19.33
CA SER A 243 0.04 -22.53 20.78
C SER A 243 -1.35 -22.25 21.39
N ARG A 244 -2.38 -22.02 20.57
CA ARG A 244 -3.75 -21.73 21.03
C ARG A 244 -4.62 -23.00 21.02
N LYS A 245 -5.62 -23.03 21.92
CA LYS A 245 -6.66 -24.08 21.92
C LYS A 245 -7.42 -24.14 20.60
N VAL A 246 -7.81 -22.97 20.08
CA VAL A 246 -8.33 -22.80 18.73
C VAL A 246 -7.16 -22.40 17.84
N LYS A 247 -6.70 -23.36 17.03
CA LYS A 247 -5.54 -23.20 16.15
C LYS A 247 -5.82 -22.26 14.98
N GLN A 248 -7.09 -22.15 14.59
CA GLN A 248 -7.49 -21.26 13.51
C GLN A 248 -7.37 -19.79 13.97
N PRO A 249 -6.75 -18.91 13.18
CA PRO A 249 -6.48 -17.53 13.56
C PRO A 249 -7.73 -16.66 13.67
N TYR A 250 -8.71 -16.87 12.78
CA TYR A 250 -9.92 -16.06 12.67
C TYR A 250 -11.10 -16.96 12.32
N LEU A 251 -12.16 -16.88 13.12
CA LEU A 251 -13.41 -17.63 12.94
C LEU A 251 -14.59 -16.66 12.94
N ILE A 252 -15.50 -16.83 12.00
CA ILE A 252 -16.68 -15.98 11.80
C ILE A 252 -17.94 -16.82 11.65
N SER A 253 -19.09 -16.23 11.96
CA SER A 253 -20.40 -16.86 11.71
C SER A 253 -20.69 -16.94 10.21
N ALA A 254 -21.66 -17.77 9.81
CA ALA A 254 -22.10 -17.85 8.42
C ALA A 254 -22.60 -16.49 7.88
N ASP A 255 -23.33 -15.73 8.69
CA ASP A 255 -23.83 -14.39 8.32
C ASP A 255 -22.68 -13.40 8.06
N MET A 256 -21.66 -13.41 8.92
CA MET A 256 -20.46 -12.57 8.72
C MET A 256 -19.65 -13.04 7.51
N ALA A 257 -19.58 -14.34 7.24
CA ALA A 257 -18.94 -14.86 6.03
C ALA A 257 -19.68 -14.41 4.76
N LYS A 258 -21.03 -14.36 4.79
CA LYS A 258 -21.83 -13.82 3.68
C LYS A 258 -21.55 -12.34 3.48
N LEU A 259 -21.50 -11.55 4.55
CA LEU A 259 -21.17 -10.12 4.50
C LEU A 259 -19.75 -9.90 3.92
N GLN A 260 -18.76 -10.68 4.35
CA GLN A 260 -17.40 -10.62 3.79
C GLN A 260 -17.37 -10.96 2.30
N ASN A 261 -18.11 -11.98 1.87
CA ASN A 261 -18.17 -12.34 0.45
C ASN A 261 -18.78 -11.23 -0.41
N LEU A 262 -19.82 -10.55 0.08
CA LEU A 262 -20.39 -9.36 -0.57
C LEU A 262 -19.40 -8.20 -0.61
N PHE A 263 -18.68 -7.97 0.50
CA PHE A 263 -17.64 -6.95 0.61
C PHE A 263 -16.53 -7.18 -0.41
N PHE A 264 -15.95 -8.39 -0.48
CA PHE A 264 -14.89 -8.70 -1.45
C PHE A 264 -15.39 -8.72 -2.89
N SER A 265 -16.66 -9.04 -3.13
CA SER A 265 -17.28 -8.87 -4.44
C SER A 265 -17.33 -7.38 -4.84
N TYR A 266 -17.71 -6.51 -3.92
CA TYR A 266 -17.71 -5.05 -4.12
C TYR A 266 -16.29 -4.50 -4.38
N LEU A 267 -15.28 -4.94 -3.62
CA LEU A 267 -13.88 -4.57 -3.85
C LEU A 267 -13.40 -5.05 -5.23
N SER A 268 -13.66 -6.32 -5.59
CA SER A 268 -13.27 -6.92 -6.87
C SER A 268 -13.86 -6.16 -8.06
N SER A 269 -15.13 -5.79 -7.97
CA SER A 269 -15.81 -4.98 -8.96
C SER A 269 -15.25 -3.57 -9.08
N SER A 270 -14.83 -2.98 -7.97
CA SER A 270 -14.20 -1.65 -7.94
C SER A 270 -12.85 -1.67 -8.66
N VAL A 271 -11.99 -2.65 -8.36
CA VAL A 271 -10.69 -2.82 -9.02
C VAL A 271 -10.85 -3.07 -10.52
N LYS A 272 -11.80 -3.91 -10.94
CA LYS A 272 -12.07 -4.17 -12.37
C LYS A 272 -12.42 -2.89 -13.13
N ARG A 273 -13.12 -1.95 -12.49
CA ARG A 273 -13.47 -0.61 -13.02
C ARG A 273 -12.32 0.40 -12.89
N GLY A 274 -11.18 0.01 -12.31
CA GLY A 274 -9.99 0.84 -12.16
C GLY A 274 -9.87 1.58 -10.84
N ASN A 275 -10.78 1.37 -9.90
CA ASN A 275 -10.71 1.97 -8.58
C ASN A 275 -9.87 1.09 -7.66
N ASN A 276 -8.56 1.33 -7.68
CA ASN A 276 -7.58 0.59 -6.87
C ASN A 276 -7.43 1.15 -5.45
N LYS A 277 -8.22 2.18 -5.11
CA LYS A 277 -8.28 2.82 -3.80
C LYS A 277 -9.73 3.00 -3.40
N ILE A 278 -10.04 2.71 -2.14
CA ILE A 278 -11.37 2.93 -1.57
C ILE A 278 -11.20 3.48 -0.15
N TYR A 279 -12.02 4.46 0.19
CA TYR A 279 -12.00 5.15 1.46
C TYR A 279 -13.24 4.78 2.27
N PHE A 280 -13.04 4.37 3.51
CA PHE A 280 -14.08 4.03 4.48
C PHE A 280 -14.04 5.07 5.60
N ASN A 281 -14.95 6.02 5.56
CA ASN A 281 -15.00 7.12 6.53
C ASN A 281 -15.66 6.65 7.82
N THR A 282 -14.93 6.72 8.93
CA THR A 282 -15.41 6.27 10.24
C THR A 282 -16.37 7.24 10.93
N GLY A 283 -16.32 8.53 10.56
CA GLY A 283 -17.14 9.60 11.12
C GLY A 283 -18.57 9.61 10.54
N ASN A 284 -18.70 9.77 9.23
CA ASN A 284 -20.02 9.78 8.56
C ASN A 284 -20.48 8.38 8.10
N LYS A 285 -19.61 7.37 8.19
CA LYS A 285 -19.89 5.99 7.76
C LYS A 285 -20.17 5.86 6.26
N GLU A 286 -19.52 6.67 5.43
CA GLU A 286 -19.61 6.60 3.96
C GLU A 286 -18.43 5.85 3.33
N ILE A 287 -18.67 5.33 2.13
CA ILE A 287 -17.65 4.73 1.27
C ILE A 287 -17.46 5.60 0.04
N SER A 288 -16.22 5.98 -0.26
CA SER A 288 -15.89 6.79 -1.44
C SER A 288 -14.71 6.22 -2.23
N PHE A 289 -14.61 6.60 -3.50
CA PHE A 289 -13.46 6.27 -4.36
C PHE A 289 -12.41 7.39 -4.41
N GLU A 290 -12.72 8.52 -3.78
CA GLU A 290 -11.86 9.68 -3.63
C GLU A 290 -11.77 10.07 -2.16
N LYS A 291 -10.63 10.65 -1.77
CA LYS A 291 -10.39 11.10 -0.40
C LYS A 291 -11.11 12.43 -0.19
N ASN A 292 -12.09 12.46 0.71
CA ASN A 292 -12.73 13.70 1.12
C ASN A 292 -11.75 14.56 1.95
N LYS A 293 -11.89 15.90 1.90
CA LYS A 293 -11.13 16.78 2.81
C LYS A 293 -11.48 16.43 4.26
N ASN A 294 -10.48 16.46 5.15
CA ASN A 294 -10.62 16.10 6.56
C ASN A 294 -11.10 14.65 6.79
N PHE A 295 -10.67 13.72 5.92
CA PHE A 295 -11.04 12.31 6.01
C PHE A 295 -10.54 11.67 7.31
N ILE A 296 -11.43 10.95 8.00
CA ILE A 296 -11.07 10.14 9.17
C ILE A 296 -11.56 8.71 8.92
N GLY A 297 -10.64 7.76 8.83
CA GLY A 297 -10.98 6.37 8.57
C GLY A 297 -9.88 5.61 7.84
N PHE A 298 -10.27 4.71 6.95
CA PHE A 298 -9.36 3.78 6.29
C PHE A 298 -9.31 4.03 4.78
N GLU A 299 -8.11 4.21 4.22
CA GLU A 299 -7.88 4.08 2.77
C GLU A 299 -7.33 2.68 2.53
N LEU A 300 -8.01 1.89 1.70
CA LEU A 300 -7.58 0.56 1.32
C LEU A 300 -6.93 0.59 -0.06
N PHE A 301 -5.77 -0.03 -0.18
CA PHE A 301 -5.08 -0.24 -1.45
C PHE A 301 -5.40 -1.62 -2.00
N LEU A 302 -6.01 -1.65 -3.17
CA LEU A 302 -6.55 -2.85 -3.77
C LEU A 302 -5.75 -3.27 -4.99
N TYR A 303 -5.60 -4.59 -5.17
CA TYR A 303 -4.95 -5.17 -6.33
C TYR A 303 -5.80 -6.28 -6.94
N PRO A 304 -5.86 -6.39 -8.28
CA PRO A 304 -6.58 -7.45 -8.95
C PRO A 304 -5.81 -8.77 -8.85
N GLU A 305 -6.30 -9.72 -8.04
CA GLU A 305 -5.86 -11.11 -8.17
C GLU A 305 -6.75 -11.89 -9.15
N LYS A 306 -6.38 -13.14 -9.40
CA LYS A 306 -7.03 -13.99 -10.39
C LYS A 306 -8.53 -14.20 -10.13
N ASN A 307 -8.94 -14.27 -8.87
CA ASN A 307 -10.32 -14.63 -8.49
C ASN A 307 -11.02 -13.56 -7.62
N GLU A 308 -10.27 -12.73 -6.88
CA GLU A 308 -10.79 -11.71 -5.97
C GLU A 308 -9.86 -10.49 -5.92
N ALA A 309 -10.29 -9.39 -5.30
CA ALA A 309 -9.40 -8.29 -4.94
C ALA A 309 -8.63 -8.63 -3.66
N ALA A 310 -7.32 -8.39 -3.69
CA ALA A 310 -6.49 -8.40 -2.49
C ALA A 310 -6.38 -6.99 -1.91
N ILE A 311 -6.43 -6.89 -0.58
CA ILE A 311 -6.07 -5.67 0.16
C ILE A 311 -4.56 -5.76 0.44
N LEU A 312 -3.75 -5.03 -0.33
CA LEU A 312 -2.28 -5.08 -0.21
C LEU A 312 -1.78 -4.29 0.99
N ASP A 313 -2.40 -3.14 1.23
CA ASP A 313 -2.02 -2.22 2.29
C ASP A 313 -3.22 -1.35 2.66
N TYR A 314 -3.07 -0.59 3.74
CA TYR A 314 -4.06 0.41 4.13
C TYR A 314 -3.42 1.56 4.90
N ASN A 315 -4.00 2.75 4.77
CA ASN A 315 -3.69 3.88 5.63
C ASN A 315 -4.81 4.06 6.66
N ILE A 316 -4.41 4.42 7.88
CA ILE A 316 -5.33 4.90 8.92
C ILE A 316 -5.17 6.40 9.06
N TYR A 317 -6.29 7.10 8.95
CA TYR A 317 -6.41 8.53 9.14
C TYR A 317 -7.18 8.78 10.42
N SER A 318 -6.47 9.01 11.53
CA SER A 318 -7.09 9.28 12.84
C SER A 318 -7.49 10.75 13.02
N LYS A 319 -6.73 11.65 12.39
CA LYS A 319 -6.95 13.09 12.30
C LYS A 319 -6.27 13.58 11.04
N ASP A 320 -6.97 13.55 9.92
CA ASP A 320 -6.40 14.13 8.72
C ASP A 320 -6.80 15.59 8.61
N PHE A 321 -5.80 16.44 8.63
CA PHE A 321 -5.88 17.78 8.09
C PHE A 321 -4.82 17.77 7.01
N ASP A 322 -5.23 17.90 5.76
CA ASP A 322 -4.30 18.01 4.63
C ASP A 322 -3.44 19.27 4.80
N ASP A 323 -3.96 20.26 5.54
CA ASP A 323 -3.32 21.53 5.81
C ASP A 323 -2.20 21.35 6.86
N ILE A 324 -1.02 21.89 6.55
CA ILE A 324 0.15 22.03 7.43
C ILE A 324 0.79 23.36 7.09
N GLU A 325 1.26 24.15 8.04
CA GLU A 325 1.94 25.41 7.72
C GLU A 325 3.39 25.36 8.19
N ILE A 326 4.30 24.97 7.31
CA ILE A 326 5.73 24.86 7.61
C ILE A 326 6.55 25.67 6.61
N LYS A 327 7.50 26.47 7.12
CA LYS A 327 8.48 27.16 6.30
C LYS A 327 9.76 26.31 6.25
N ILE A 328 10.11 25.84 5.05
CA ILE A 328 11.37 25.14 4.81
C ILE A 328 12.45 26.19 4.53
N ASN A 329 13.38 26.36 5.46
CA ASN A 329 14.44 27.35 5.38
C ASN A 329 15.72 26.77 4.77
N GLN A 330 16.48 27.64 4.09
CA GLN A 330 17.81 27.32 3.63
C GLN A 330 18.85 27.87 4.62
N TYR A 331 19.24 27.08 5.61
CA TYR A 331 20.23 27.49 6.61
C TYR A 331 21.65 27.46 6.06
N ILE A 332 21.95 26.47 5.21
CA ILE A 332 23.22 26.35 4.48
C ILE A 332 22.95 26.55 3.00
N GLU A 333 23.71 27.45 2.38
CA GLU A 333 23.64 27.69 0.95
C GLU A 333 24.09 26.44 0.15
N GLU A 334 23.27 26.06 -0.82
CA GLU A 334 23.61 25.01 -1.78
C GLU A 334 24.61 25.57 -2.79
N TYR A 335 25.72 24.87 -3.02
CA TYR A 335 26.70 25.26 -4.02
C TYR A 335 26.09 25.26 -5.43
N LEU A 336 26.21 26.40 -6.12
CA LEU A 336 25.88 26.55 -7.53
C LEU A 336 27.15 26.93 -8.31
N PRO A 337 27.49 26.24 -9.42
CA PRO A 337 28.58 26.66 -10.28
C PRO A 337 28.34 28.06 -10.86
N GLU A 338 29.41 28.82 -11.14
CA GLU A 338 29.33 30.18 -11.68
C GLU A 338 28.55 30.30 -13.01
N ASN A 339 28.45 29.21 -13.79
CA ASN A 339 27.74 29.15 -15.07
C ASN A 339 26.41 28.37 -15.00
N VAL A 340 25.72 28.39 -13.87
CA VAL A 340 24.48 27.62 -13.67
C VAL A 340 23.33 28.15 -14.54
N LYS A 341 22.51 27.24 -15.08
CA LYS A 341 21.32 27.60 -15.87
C LYS A 341 20.23 28.16 -14.97
N ALA A 342 19.44 29.11 -15.48
CA ALA A 342 18.29 29.68 -14.76
C ALA A 342 17.29 28.61 -14.27
N GLU A 343 17.13 27.52 -15.03
CA GLU A 343 16.30 26.37 -14.64
C GLU A 343 16.79 25.69 -13.36
N ASP A 344 18.10 25.59 -13.15
CA ASP A 344 18.67 24.92 -11.97
C ASP A 344 18.63 25.84 -10.73
N ILE A 345 18.67 27.17 -10.94
CA ILE A 345 18.37 28.16 -9.89
C ILE A 345 16.90 28.00 -9.45
N SER A 346 15.97 27.96 -10.41
CA SER A 346 14.53 27.82 -10.12
C SER A 346 14.23 26.52 -9.36
N LYS A 347 14.83 25.39 -9.78
CA LYS A 347 14.72 24.11 -9.07
C LYS A 347 15.28 24.15 -7.65
N ARG A 348 16.30 24.96 -7.37
CA ARG A 348 16.81 25.17 -6.00
C ARG A 348 15.78 25.93 -5.18
N GLU A 349 15.23 27.03 -5.71
CA GLU A 349 14.23 27.86 -5.02
C GLU A 349 12.96 27.08 -4.67
N GLU A 350 12.48 26.23 -5.58
CA GLU A 350 11.30 25.36 -5.37
C GLU A 350 11.44 24.40 -4.19
N LYS A 351 12.67 24.06 -3.76
CA LYS A 351 12.89 23.18 -2.60
C LYS A 351 12.48 23.86 -1.31
N TYR A 352 12.66 25.16 -1.19
CA TYR A 352 12.49 25.92 0.05
C TYR A 352 11.16 26.68 0.05
N GLY A 353 10.87 27.40 1.15
CA GLY A 353 9.68 28.24 1.27
C GLY A 353 8.51 27.59 2.01
N LEU A 354 7.35 28.25 1.95
CA LEU A 354 6.14 27.84 2.66
C LEU A 354 5.55 26.58 2.01
N VAL A 355 5.22 25.59 2.84
CA VAL A 355 4.48 24.40 2.46
C VAL A 355 3.20 24.38 3.28
N THR A 356 2.06 24.43 2.57
CA THR A 356 0.72 24.50 3.15
C THR A 356 -0.01 23.15 3.18
N GLU A 357 0.54 22.12 2.52
CA GLU A 357 -0.10 20.82 2.34
C GLU A 357 0.83 19.65 2.70
N LYS A 358 0.33 18.69 3.47
CA LYS A 358 1.09 17.51 3.90
C LYS A 358 1.56 16.66 2.74
N ASN A 359 0.73 16.47 1.71
CA ASN A 359 1.12 15.69 0.55
C ASN A 359 2.32 16.34 -0.18
N THR A 360 2.30 17.67 -0.32
CA THR A 360 3.42 18.44 -0.85
C THR A 360 4.66 18.29 0.04
N LEU A 361 4.51 18.36 1.37
CA LEU A 361 5.60 18.11 2.30
C LEU A 361 6.20 16.70 2.12
N LEU A 362 5.36 15.67 2.05
CA LEU A 362 5.77 14.27 1.89
C LEU A 362 6.49 14.03 0.57
N ASN A 363 6.04 14.65 -0.52
CA ASN A 363 6.73 14.59 -1.82
C ASN A 363 8.09 15.30 -1.76
N LYS A 364 8.17 16.44 -1.08
CA LYS A 364 9.44 17.15 -0.85
C LYS A 364 10.40 16.30 -0.01
N ILE A 365 9.94 15.72 1.10
CA ILE A 365 10.72 14.79 1.93
C ILE A 365 11.20 13.59 1.09
N ASP A 366 10.32 12.96 0.31
CA ASP A 366 10.69 11.84 -0.58
C ASP A 366 11.74 12.26 -1.60
N SER A 367 11.60 13.43 -2.20
CA SER A 367 12.60 13.94 -3.13
C SER A 367 13.96 14.11 -2.45
N VAL A 368 14.01 14.60 -1.20
CA VAL A 368 15.22 14.97 -0.46
C VAL A 368 15.92 13.75 0.18
N PHE A 369 15.17 12.91 0.88
CA PHE A 369 15.74 11.80 1.65
C PHE A 369 15.73 10.48 0.88
N PHE A 370 14.77 10.28 -0.02
CA PHE A 370 14.52 9.00 -0.68
C PHE A 370 14.63 9.09 -2.22
N TYR A 371 15.08 10.22 -2.76
CA TYR A 371 15.31 10.44 -4.19
C TYR A 371 14.10 10.08 -5.07
N ASN A 372 12.89 10.34 -4.58
CA ASN A 372 11.60 10.00 -5.21
C ASN A 372 11.30 8.49 -5.31
N TYR A 373 12.07 7.62 -4.64
CA TYR A 373 11.82 6.18 -4.68
C TYR A 373 10.73 5.76 -3.71
N TYR A 374 10.51 6.47 -2.61
CA TYR A 374 9.51 6.05 -1.65
C TYR A 374 8.10 6.26 -2.20
N GLN A 375 7.71 7.47 -2.62
CA GLN A 375 6.32 7.71 -3.07
C GLN A 375 5.95 6.88 -4.30
N ARG A 376 6.90 6.66 -5.22
CA ARG A 376 6.70 5.82 -6.42
C ARG A 376 6.50 4.34 -6.09
N ASN A 377 7.07 3.85 -4.99
CA ASN A 377 7.09 2.42 -4.65
C ASN A 377 6.41 2.09 -3.32
N LYS A 378 5.75 3.04 -2.65
CA LYS A 378 5.24 2.85 -1.27
C LYS A 378 4.23 1.70 -1.13
N TYR A 379 3.58 1.31 -2.23
CA TYR A 379 2.64 0.17 -2.27
C TYR A 379 3.27 -1.15 -2.74
N ASN A 380 4.57 -1.16 -3.02
CA ASN A 380 5.30 -2.34 -3.48
C ASN A 380 6.77 -2.32 -3.03
N LEU A 381 7.00 -1.93 -1.76
CA LEU A 381 8.34 -1.79 -1.20
C LEU A 381 9.12 -3.11 -1.20
N GLU A 382 8.44 -4.26 -1.14
CA GLU A 382 9.05 -5.59 -1.19
C GLU A 382 9.83 -5.81 -2.50
N ASN A 383 9.34 -5.24 -3.61
CA ASN A 383 9.94 -5.36 -4.94
C ASN A 383 10.77 -4.13 -5.35
N LEU A 384 11.23 -3.33 -4.37
CA LEU A 384 12.14 -2.19 -4.63
C LEU A 384 13.40 -2.66 -5.37
N ASN A 385 13.52 -2.23 -6.62
CA ASN A 385 14.66 -2.52 -7.50
C ASN A 385 15.77 -1.48 -7.32
N ILE A 386 16.48 -1.56 -6.19
CA ILE A 386 17.64 -0.73 -5.87
C ILE A 386 18.81 -1.67 -5.58
N LYS A 387 19.91 -1.53 -6.34
CA LYS A 387 21.12 -2.36 -6.17
C LYS A 387 21.88 -2.03 -4.89
N GLU A 388 21.91 -0.75 -4.51
CA GLU A 388 22.65 -0.27 -3.35
C GLU A 388 21.88 -0.55 -2.06
N LEU A 389 22.35 -1.54 -1.30
CA LEU A 389 21.67 -2.01 -0.09
C LEU A 389 21.48 -0.90 0.95
N ASN A 390 22.50 -0.06 1.18
CA ASN A 390 22.42 1.02 2.17
C ASN A 390 21.28 2.01 1.85
N PHE A 391 21.15 2.40 0.58
CA PHE A 391 20.08 3.28 0.14
C PHE A 391 18.70 2.62 0.24
N LYS A 392 18.62 1.35 -0.19
CA LYS A 392 17.40 0.55 -0.05
C LYS A 392 16.93 0.47 1.41
N MET A 393 17.86 0.28 2.35
CA MET A 393 17.54 0.21 3.78
C MET A 393 17.04 1.54 4.33
N ILE A 394 17.56 2.69 3.88
CA ILE A 394 17.05 4.02 4.28
C ILE A 394 15.56 4.15 3.94
N ILE A 395 15.16 3.76 2.73
CA ILE A 395 13.75 3.83 2.30
C ILE A 395 12.88 2.87 3.12
N LEU A 396 13.31 1.62 3.29
CA LEU A 396 12.55 0.58 3.99
C LEU A 396 12.39 0.89 5.49
N ASN A 397 13.40 1.46 6.13
CA ASN A 397 13.39 1.74 7.57
C ASN A 397 12.56 2.98 7.92
N TYR A 398 12.54 4.00 7.03
CA TYR A 398 12.04 5.33 7.40
C TYR A 398 10.85 5.81 6.57
N GLY A 399 10.70 5.41 5.30
CA GLY A 399 9.69 5.99 4.42
C GLY A 399 8.26 5.86 4.94
N LYS A 400 7.83 4.61 5.22
CA LYS A 400 6.46 4.31 5.67
C LYS A 400 6.17 4.81 7.08
N SER A 401 7.13 4.68 7.98
CA SER A 401 6.99 5.14 9.36
C SER A 401 6.93 6.67 9.45
N LEU A 402 7.74 7.38 8.67
CA LEU A 402 7.73 8.85 8.62
C LEU A 402 6.44 9.39 8.02
N GLU A 403 6.00 8.84 6.88
CA GLU A 403 4.72 9.22 6.25
C GLU A 403 3.55 9.04 7.22
N PHE A 404 3.47 7.86 7.84
CA PHE A 404 2.42 7.55 8.82
C PHE A 404 2.42 8.53 10.02
N ALA A 405 3.59 8.84 10.56
CA ALA A 405 3.74 9.76 11.69
C ALA A 405 3.35 11.20 11.33
N ILE A 406 3.70 11.69 10.13
CA ILE A 406 3.33 13.02 9.64
C ILE A 406 1.82 13.11 9.39
N ILE A 407 1.23 12.14 8.68
CA ILE A 407 -0.21 12.13 8.38
C ILE A 407 -1.03 12.19 9.68
N ASN A 408 -0.62 11.40 10.69
CA ASN A 408 -1.33 11.29 11.97
C ASN A 408 -0.89 12.33 13.03
N ASN A 409 -0.14 13.37 12.65
CA ASN A 409 0.34 14.44 13.54
C ASN A 409 1.07 13.92 14.81
N LYS A 410 1.85 12.85 14.65
CA LYS A 410 2.62 12.23 15.74
C LYS A 410 3.99 12.89 15.88
N ASN A 411 4.01 14.17 16.24
CA ASN A 411 5.25 15.00 16.25
C ASN A 411 6.43 14.33 16.97
N LYS A 412 6.22 13.72 18.15
CA LYS A 412 7.27 13.02 18.90
C LYS A 412 7.85 11.81 18.14
N GLU A 413 7.03 11.12 17.36
CA GLU A 413 7.45 9.98 16.54
C GLU A 413 8.21 10.47 15.30
N VAL A 414 7.73 11.55 14.67
CA VAL A 414 8.42 12.23 13.57
C VAL A 414 9.85 12.61 13.97
N LEU A 415 10.03 13.28 15.11
CA LEU A 415 11.35 13.71 15.60
C LEU A 415 12.33 12.54 15.78
N LYS A 416 11.87 11.45 16.41
CA LYS A 416 12.69 10.24 16.59
C LYS A 416 13.13 9.61 15.27
N ILE A 417 12.27 9.65 14.26
CA ILE A 417 12.57 9.12 12.93
C ILE A 417 13.55 10.05 12.20
N LEU A 418 13.33 11.37 12.27
CA LEU A 418 14.17 12.38 11.60
C LEU A 418 15.63 12.32 12.04
N ASP A 419 15.92 12.19 13.35
CA ASP A 419 17.30 12.11 13.86
C ASP A 419 18.07 10.93 13.24
N ARG A 420 17.42 9.76 13.13
CA ARG A 420 18.03 8.55 12.54
C ARG A 420 18.12 8.64 11.02
N LEU A 421 17.07 9.17 10.39
CA LEU A 421 17.00 9.36 8.95
C LEU A 421 18.12 10.29 8.47
N LEU A 422 18.34 11.41 9.15
CA LEU A 422 19.41 12.36 8.82
C LEU A 422 20.77 11.66 8.81
N LYS A 423 21.06 10.92 9.87
CA LYS A 423 22.34 10.23 10.05
C LYS A 423 22.63 9.28 8.89
N ASP A 424 21.67 8.41 8.56
CA ASP A 424 21.83 7.44 7.49
C ASP A 424 21.85 8.12 6.11
N SER A 425 21.00 9.12 5.87
CA SER A 425 20.89 9.80 4.58
C SER A 425 22.10 10.65 4.25
N ILE A 426 22.60 11.45 5.20
CA ILE A 426 23.79 12.29 5.00
C ILE A 426 25.02 11.40 4.79
N LYS A 427 25.18 10.34 5.59
CA LYS A 427 26.27 9.38 5.40
C LYS A 427 26.25 8.78 4.00
N TYR A 428 25.07 8.41 3.51
CA TYR A 428 24.89 7.93 2.14
C TYR A 428 25.24 9.00 1.11
N SER A 429 24.72 10.21 1.24
CA SER A 429 24.97 11.30 0.30
C SER A 429 26.43 11.70 0.25
N LEU A 430 27.10 11.85 1.40
CA LEU A 430 28.53 12.20 1.44
C LEU A 430 29.39 11.09 0.83
N THR A 431 29.14 9.82 1.12
CA THR A 431 29.94 8.72 0.53
C THR A 431 29.90 8.71 -1.00
N ASN A 432 28.77 9.09 -1.58
CA ASN A 432 28.55 9.07 -3.03
C ASN A 432 28.81 10.45 -3.69
N ASP A 433 29.49 11.36 -2.99
CA ASP A 433 29.81 12.72 -3.47
C ASP A 433 28.60 13.59 -3.83
N TYR A 434 27.46 13.33 -3.17
CA TYR A 434 26.23 14.10 -3.31
C TYR A 434 26.18 15.27 -2.31
N ASN A 435 27.19 16.15 -2.35
CA ASN A 435 27.36 17.24 -1.38
C ASN A 435 26.15 18.18 -1.29
N THR A 436 25.67 18.67 -2.44
CA THR A 436 24.45 19.51 -2.49
C THR A 436 23.25 18.80 -1.88
N LYS A 437 23.17 17.47 -2.03
CA LYS A 437 22.08 16.68 -1.47
C LYS A 437 22.17 16.56 0.04
N ALA A 438 23.38 16.36 0.58
CA ALA A 438 23.62 16.35 2.01
C ALA A 438 23.27 17.71 2.65
N ILE A 439 23.59 18.82 1.97
CA ILE A 439 23.16 20.17 2.38
C ILE A 439 21.63 20.28 2.39
N THR A 440 20.94 19.89 1.31
CA THR A 440 19.48 19.91 1.26
C THR A 440 18.86 19.07 2.39
N GLN A 441 19.38 17.86 2.64
CA GLN A 441 18.91 16.97 3.72
C GLN A 441 19.07 17.61 5.10
N PHE A 442 20.20 18.26 5.36
CA PHE A 442 20.46 18.96 6.62
C PHE A 442 19.50 20.14 6.83
N ASN A 443 19.32 20.98 5.79
CA ASN A 443 18.37 22.10 5.83
C ASN A 443 16.92 21.65 6.10
N TYR A 444 16.50 20.56 5.45
CA TYR A 444 15.19 19.97 5.66
C TYR A 444 15.04 19.42 7.07
N TYR A 445 16.07 18.74 7.59
CA TYR A 445 16.05 18.24 8.95
C TYR A 445 15.86 19.35 9.98
N LEU A 446 16.64 20.44 9.90
CA LEU A 446 16.50 21.58 10.82
C LEU A 446 15.10 22.19 10.73
N SER A 447 14.63 22.47 9.51
CA SER A 447 13.29 23.06 9.29
C SER A 447 12.17 22.18 9.87
N LEU A 448 12.26 20.86 9.68
CA LEU A 448 11.28 19.91 10.20
C LEU A 448 11.38 19.77 11.72
N LYS A 449 12.60 19.75 12.27
CA LYS A 449 12.83 19.66 13.71
C LYS A 449 12.26 20.87 14.43
N GLU A 450 12.58 22.07 13.97
CA GLU A 450 12.02 23.34 14.45
C GLU A 450 10.49 23.32 14.49
N TYR A 451 9.87 22.92 13.37
CA TYR A 451 8.41 22.83 13.27
C TYR A 451 7.80 21.82 14.24
N PHE A 452 8.30 20.57 14.26
CA PHE A 452 7.70 19.49 15.04
C PHE A 452 8.01 19.60 16.54
N GLU A 453 9.13 20.20 16.94
CA GLU A 453 9.43 20.56 18.33
C GLU A 453 8.65 21.78 18.83
N LYS A 454 8.14 22.62 17.91
CA LYS A 454 7.54 23.93 18.20
C LYS A 454 8.52 24.85 18.94
N LYS A 455 9.77 24.86 18.47
CA LYS A 455 10.84 25.71 18.99
C LYS A 455 11.55 26.32 17.81
N GLU A 456 11.67 27.64 17.79
CA GLU A 456 12.60 28.29 16.87
C GLU A 456 14.00 27.79 17.20
N GLU A 457 14.59 27.00 16.29
CA GLU A 457 15.95 26.52 16.48
C GLU A 457 16.87 27.69 16.18
N ASN A 458 17.71 28.06 17.14
CA ASN A 458 18.63 29.18 16.96
C ASN A 458 19.88 28.81 16.12
N TYR A 459 19.68 28.04 15.05
CA TYR A 459 20.78 27.57 14.22
C TYR A 459 21.42 28.74 13.45
N MET A 460 20.64 29.72 12.98
CA MET A 460 21.19 30.88 12.28
C MET A 460 22.08 31.75 13.18
N ASP A 461 21.65 32.08 14.41
CA ASP A 461 22.54 32.86 15.30
C ASP A 461 23.74 32.02 15.73
N PHE A 462 23.56 30.70 15.93
CA PHE A 462 24.68 29.79 16.21
C PHE A 462 25.71 29.79 15.07
N GLN A 463 25.24 29.65 13.83
CA GLN A 463 26.07 29.67 12.62
C GLN A 463 26.80 31.01 12.50
N GLU A 464 26.12 32.14 12.69
CA GLU A 464 26.74 33.46 12.63
C GLU A 464 27.77 33.66 13.75
N LYS A 465 27.47 33.20 14.97
CA LYS A 465 28.41 33.18 16.10
C LYS A 465 29.65 32.37 15.75
N MET A 466 29.48 31.15 15.21
CA MET A 466 30.59 30.28 14.84
C MET A 466 31.43 30.86 13.70
N LYS A 467 30.80 31.46 12.69
CA LYS A 467 31.49 32.16 11.61
C LYS A 467 32.38 33.27 12.14
N ARG A 468 31.83 34.16 13.00
CA ARG A 468 32.60 35.25 13.63
C ARG A 468 33.77 34.73 14.46
N LYS A 469 33.57 33.67 15.25
CA LYS A 469 34.62 33.05 16.08
C LYS A 469 35.74 32.45 15.22
N LEU A 470 35.42 31.71 14.17
CA LEU A 470 36.39 30.97 13.34
C LEU A 470 37.10 31.85 12.30
N GLU A 471 36.47 32.93 11.83
CA GLU A 471 37.10 33.91 10.93
C GLU A 471 38.00 34.93 11.66
N SER A 472 37.95 34.97 13.00
CA SER A 472 38.74 35.91 13.81
C SER A 472 40.24 35.78 13.55
N ALA A 473 40.90 36.93 13.35
CA ALA A 473 42.36 37.01 13.29
C ALA A 473 43.02 37.00 14.70
N GLY A 474 42.21 37.14 15.76
CA GLY A 474 42.63 37.07 17.17
C GLY A 474 42.43 35.68 17.79
N ASP A 475 42.39 35.62 19.11
CA ASP A 475 42.18 34.36 19.82
C ASP A 475 40.77 33.79 19.56
N ILE A 476 40.70 32.48 19.35
CA ILE A 476 39.44 31.75 19.17
C ILE A 476 39.06 31.17 20.53
N SER A 477 37.86 31.49 21.01
CA SER A 477 37.29 30.90 22.22
C SER A 477 36.03 30.12 21.86
N LEU A 478 36.12 28.79 21.94
CA LEU A 478 35.02 27.87 21.68
C LEU A 478 34.47 27.35 23.02
N GLU A 479 33.15 27.30 23.14
CA GLU A 479 32.43 27.00 24.38
C GLU A 479 31.44 25.86 24.16
N GLY A 480 31.54 24.81 24.97
CA GLY A 480 30.63 23.66 24.93
C GLY A 480 30.96 22.65 23.82
N ASP A 481 30.40 21.44 23.98
CA ASP A 481 30.57 20.34 23.04
C ASP A 481 30.11 20.74 21.63
N GLU A 482 29.03 21.52 21.51
CA GLU A 482 28.42 21.90 20.24
C GLU A 482 29.35 22.74 19.36
N GLU A 483 29.97 23.79 19.91
CA GLU A 483 30.90 24.65 19.17
C GLU A 483 32.19 23.91 18.80
N ILE A 484 32.68 23.04 19.68
CA ILE A 484 33.89 22.24 19.45
C ILE A 484 33.66 21.22 18.34
N LEU A 485 32.53 20.51 18.37
CA LEU A 485 32.17 19.55 17.32
C LEU A 485 31.89 20.24 15.98
N PHE A 486 31.32 21.45 15.99
CA PHE A 486 31.18 22.26 14.77
C PHE A 486 32.54 22.69 14.21
N ALA A 487 33.44 23.18 15.05
CA ALA A 487 34.80 23.55 14.64
C ALA A 487 35.59 22.36 14.10
N LEU A 488 35.38 21.16 14.67
CA LEU A 488 35.91 19.92 14.12
C LEU A 488 35.40 19.69 12.69
N GLY A 489 34.10 19.82 12.44
CA GLY A 489 33.54 19.74 11.09
C GLY A 489 34.21 20.70 10.10
N GLN A 490 34.45 21.95 10.52
CA GLN A 490 35.14 22.97 9.73
C GLN A 490 36.61 22.63 9.42
N VAL A 491 37.32 22.06 10.40
CA VAL A 491 38.68 21.52 10.21
C VAL A 491 38.67 20.40 9.17
N LEU A 492 37.75 19.44 9.29
CA LEU A 492 37.61 18.33 8.34
C LEU A 492 37.28 18.84 6.92
N ARG A 493 36.41 19.85 6.79
CA ARG A 493 36.06 20.46 5.50
C ARG A 493 37.26 21.14 4.85
N LYS A 494 38.05 21.87 5.63
CA LYS A 494 39.27 22.51 5.11
C LYS A 494 40.32 21.48 4.67
N LEU A 495 40.51 20.41 5.44
CA LEU A 495 41.42 19.32 5.07
C LEU A 495 40.99 18.63 3.76
N LEU A 496 39.70 18.38 3.58
CA LEU A 496 39.15 17.87 2.32
C LEU A 496 39.51 18.79 1.15
N ASN A 497 39.37 20.11 1.30
CA ASN A 497 39.67 21.05 0.22
C ASN A 497 41.17 21.06 -0.16
N HIS A 498 42.08 20.65 0.73
CA HIS A 498 43.53 20.57 0.46
C HIS A 498 43.98 19.23 -0.15
N SER A 499 43.12 18.21 -0.23
CA SER A 499 43.50 16.92 -0.79
C SER A 499 43.73 17.02 -2.31
N LYS A 500 44.97 16.79 -2.77
CA LYS A 500 45.36 16.77 -4.21
C LYS A 500 45.01 15.47 -4.95
N ILE A 501 44.30 14.54 -4.31
CA ILE A 501 43.96 13.23 -4.88
C ILE A 501 42.75 13.42 -5.81
N GLY A 502 42.84 12.87 -7.02
CA GLY A 502 41.77 12.93 -8.04
C GLY A 502 40.42 12.32 -7.62
N ASP A 503 40.39 11.64 -6.47
CA ASP A 503 39.19 11.26 -5.72
C ASP A 503 39.16 11.99 -4.38
N LYS A 504 38.39 13.10 -4.30
CA LYS A 504 37.99 13.73 -3.03
C LYS A 504 37.01 12.80 -2.30
N ASN A 505 37.50 11.65 -1.84
CA ASN A 505 36.63 10.65 -1.25
C ASN A 505 36.24 11.06 0.18
N LEU A 506 35.01 11.54 0.32
CA LEU A 506 34.36 11.94 1.57
C LEU A 506 34.22 10.80 2.59
N THR A 507 34.60 9.56 2.24
CA THR A 507 34.54 8.40 3.15
C THR A 507 35.27 8.61 4.48
N PHE A 508 36.32 9.43 4.55
CA PHE A 508 37.04 9.64 5.81
C PHE A 508 36.16 10.29 6.89
N ILE A 509 35.13 11.07 6.51
CA ILE A 509 34.21 11.68 7.49
C ILE A 509 33.51 10.62 8.33
N ARG A 510 33.31 9.41 7.80
CA ARG A 510 32.69 8.29 8.52
C ARG A 510 33.44 7.94 9.80
N ASN A 511 34.75 8.19 9.85
CA ASN A 511 35.56 7.95 11.04
C ASN A 511 35.21 8.92 12.18
N PHE A 512 34.47 10.00 11.91
CA PHE A 512 34.08 11.01 12.88
C PHE A 512 32.58 10.98 13.21
N LEU A 513 31.82 10.10 12.54
CA LEU A 513 30.38 9.93 12.75
C LEU A 513 30.09 8.62 13.48
N ASP A 514 28.82 8.33 13.70
CA ASP A 514 28.27 7.16 14.40
C ASP A 514 28.28 7.27 15.94
N GLU A 515 28.08 8.48 16.49
CA GLU A 515 28.04 8.74 17.95
C GLU A 515 29.26 8.17 18.68
N GLN A 516 30.43 8.35 18.06
CA GLN A 516 31.67 7.82 18.61
C GLN A 516 32.02 8.46 19.95
N LYS A 517 32.79 7.71 20.75
CA LYS A 517 33.40 8.28 21.96
C LYS A 517 34.25 9.49 21.57
N THR A 518 34.10 10.59 22.29
CA THR A 518 34.84 11.83 22.03
C THR A 518 36.36 11.61 22.06
N SER A 519 36.86 10.72 22.91
CA SER A 519 38.27 10.29 22.92
C SER A 519 38.74 9.70 21.60
N LYS A 520 37.91 8.86 20.97
CA LYS A 520 38.21 8.24 19.67
C LYS A 520 38.15 9.26 18.53
N ILE A 521 37.26 10.24 18.60
CA ILE A 521 37.20 11.36 17.65
C ILE A 521 38.51 12.16 17.68
N ILE A 522 39.03 12.45 18.87
CA ILE A 522 40.32 13.15 19.02
C ILE A 522 41.48 12.31 18.50
N GLU A 523 41.50 10.99 18.75
CA GLU A 523 42.50 10.07 18.18
C GLU A 523 42.46 10.07 16.65
N ASN A 524 41.26 9.96 16.06
CA ASN A 524 41.07 10.00 14.62
C ASN A 524 41.52 11.34 14.02
N LEU A 525 41.26 12.47 14.70
CA LEU A 525 41.73 13.79 14.27
C LEU A 525 43.26 13.85 14.26
N LYS A 526 43.93 13.37 15.32
CA LYS A 526 45.40 13.34 15.39
C LYS A 526 46.00 12.55 14.23
N HIS A 527 45.46 11.36 13.94
CA HIS A 527 45.92 10.56 12.79
C HIS A 527 45.73 11.31 11.47
N LEU A 528 44.56 11.94 11.27
CA LEU A 528 44.27 12.69 10.06
C LEU A 528 45.23 13.88 9.88
N LEU A 529 45.50 14.63 10.95
CA LEU A 529 46.44 15.75 10.91
C LEU A 529 47.85 15.31 10.51
N VAL A 530 48.32 14.15 10.99
CA VAL A 530 49.61 13.59 10.58
C VAL A 530 49.59 13.23 9.09
N THR A 531 48.52 12.61 8.61
CA THR A 531 48.37 12.26 7.18
C THR A 531 48.44 13.49 6.27
N TYR A 532 47.80 14.59 6.66
CA TYR A 532 47.74 15.83 5.87
C TYR A 532 48.83 16.86 6.23
N ALA A 533 49.75 16.54 7.14
CA ALA A 533 50.75 17.49 7.64
C ALA A 533 51.55 18.21 6.53
N HIS A 534 51.86 17.50 5.44
CA HIS A 534 52.57 18.03 4.27
C HIS A 534 51.80 19.12 3.50
N ASN A 535 50.48 19.22 3.67
CA ASN A 535 49.62 20.20 3.01
C ASN A 535 49.14 21.33 3.94
N ILE A 536 49.45 21.26 5.24
CA ILE A 536 49.03 22.25 6.23
C ILE A 536 50.14 23.28 6.39
N SER A 537 49.84 24.54 6.06
CA SER A 537 50.79 25.64 6.23
C SER A 537 50.95 25.99 7.71
N THR A 538 52.20 26.14 8.17
CA THR A 538 52.49 26.65 9.52
C THR A 538 52.00 28.09 9.71
N LYS A 539 51.77 28.82 8.61
CA LYS A 539 51.20 30.18 8.61
C LYS A 539 49.67 30.21 8.62
N ASP A 540 49.01 29.06 8.64
CA ASP A 540 47.55 28.96 8.69
C ASP A 540 47.01 29.15 10.11
N VAL A 541 47.07 30.40 10.58
CA VAL A 541 46.78 30.75 11.97
C VAL A 541 45.38 30.33 12.40
N ARG A 542 44.37 30.49 11.53
CA ARG A 542 42.97 30.14 11.85
C ARG A 542 42.80 28.63 12.02
N PHE A 543 43.34 27.84 11.10
CA PHE A 543 43.29 26.38 11.17
C PHE A 543 44.02 25.87 12.43
N ASN A 544 45.24 26.35 12.66
CA ASN A 544 46.05 25.90 13.80
C ASN A 544 45.38 26.24 15.14
N ARG A 545 44.74 27.40 15.26
CA ARG A 545 43.98 27.79 16.47
C ARG A 545 42.75 26.92 16.69
N ALA A 546 41.96 26.64 15.63
CA ALA A 546 40.80 25.78 15.73
C ALA A 546 41.20 24.35 16.17
N VAL A 547 42.24 23.78 15.54
CA VAL A 547 42.80 22.48 15.93
C VAL A 547 43.27 22.48 17.38
N SER A 548 43.97 23.54 17.81
CA SER A 548 44.45 23.67 19.19
C SER A 548 43.29 23.62 20.19
N GLN A 549 42.24 24.42 19.98
CA GLN A 549 41.05 24.44 20.84
C GLN A 549 40.38 23.07 20.92
N ILE A 550 40.25 22.35 19.80
CA ILE A 550 39.65 21.00 19.78
C ILE A 550 40.47 19.99 20.57
N LEU A 551 41.81 20.03 20.45
CA LEU A 551 42.69 19.03 21.07
C LEU A 551 42.83 19.18 22.59
N VAL A 552 42.61 20.38 23.13
CA VAL A 552 42.73 20.67 24.57
C VAL A 552 41.39 20.69 25.30
N TYR A 553 40.27 20.61 24.57
CA TYR A 553 38.94 20.66 25.15
C TYR A 553 38.57 19.36 25.89
N GLU A 554 37.96 19.51 27.06
CA GLU A 554 37.37 18.41 27.82
C GLU A 554 35.87 18.36 27.55
N PHE A 555 35.42 17.31 26.85
CA PHE A 555 34.02 17.15 26.48
C PHE A 555 33.14 16.83 27.69
N GLU A 556 31.97 17.46 27.74
CA GLU A 556 30.96 17.19 28.76
C GLU A 556 30.30 15.83 28.53
N LYS A 557 30.06 15.47 27.26
CA LYS A 557 29.43 14.20 26.87
C LYS A 557 30.49 13.16 26.47
N GLU A 558 30.26 11.90 26.85
CA GLU A 558 31.13 10.79 26.45
C GLU A 558 31.06 10.51 24.94
N LYS A 559 29.90 10.76 24.32
CA LYS A 559 29.65 10.55 22.90
C LYS A 559 29.39 11.87 22.19
N ALA A 560 29.96 12.02 21.01
CA ALA A 560 29.69 13.18 20.18
C ALA A 560 28.27 13.15 19.58
N ASP A 561 27.69 14.33 19.45
CA ASP A 561 26.49 14.54 18.64
C ASP A 561 26.93 14.83 17.21
N ASP A 562 26.78 13.82 16.35
CA ASP A 562 27.16 13.85 14.93
C ASP A 562 26.57 15.06 14.19
N LYS A 563 25.41 15.58 14.63
CA LYS A 563 24.74 16.74 14.01
C LYS A 563 25.67 17.94 13.88
N TRP A 564 26.44 18.25 14.92
CA TRP A 564 27.29 19.44 14.94
C TRP A 564 28.54 19.28 14.06
N ILE A 565 29.09 18.06 14.00
CA ILE A 565 30.18 17.74 13.07
C ILE A 565 29.69 17.90 11.62
N MET A 566 28.49 17.37 11.32
CA MET A 566 27.88 17.51 9.99
C MET A 566 27.61 18.97 9.64
N ALA A 567 27.04 19.76 10.56
CA ALA A 567 26.79 21.18 10.41
C ALA A 567 28.05 21.94 9.98
N GLY A 568 29.13 21.78 10.75
CA GLY A 568 30.41 22.42 10.44
C GLY A 568 31.04 21.91 9.16
N PHE A 569 30.85 20.64 8.81
CA PHE A 569 31.45 20.06 7.61
C PHE A 569 30.77 20.48 6.30
N LEU A 570 29.43 20.60 6.32
CA LEU A 570 28.63 20.89 5.12
C LEU A 570 28.78 22.33 4.65
N GLU A 571 29.06 23.25 5.56
CA GLU A 571 29.26 24.67 5.26
C GLU A 571 30.55 24.96 4.48
N GLU A 572 30.63 26.16 3.93
CA GLU A 572 31.92 26.68 3.47
C GLU A 572 32.88 26.81 4.65
N SER A 573 34.17 26.62 4.37
CA SER A 573 35.18 26.66 5.43
C SER A 573 35.47 28.11 5.84
N TYR A 574 35.08 28.47 7.06
CA TYR A 574 35.38 29.74 7.73
C TYR A 574 36.86 29.93 8.06
N LEU A 575 37.62 28.85 7.96
CA LEU A 575 39.05 28.84 8.25
C LEU A 575 39.90 29.43 7.12
N TYR A 576 39.33 29.83 5.97
CA TYR A 576 40.09 30.53 4.92
C TYR A 576 40.29 32.01 5.26
N GLY A 577 41.52 32.52 5.14
CA GLY A 577 41.78 33.96 5.22
C GLY A 577 41.12 34.71 4.07
N LYS A 578 40.77 36.00 4.25
CA LYS A 578 40.41 36.87 3.12
C LYS A 578 41.55 36.80 2.09
N LYS A 579 41.23 36.56 0.82
CA LYS A 579 42.17 36.85 -0.27
C LYS A 579 42.51 38.34 -0.15
N LEU A 580 43.78 38.67 0.13
CA LEU A 580 44.27 40.03 -0.07
C LEU A 580 44.10 40.33 -1.56
N SER A 581 43.49 41.45 -1.89
CA SER A 581 43.46 41.94 -3.26
C SER A 581 44.90 42.13 -3.76
N GLU A 582 45.16 41.85 -5.05
CA GLU A 582 46.49 41.87 -5.71
C GLU A 582 47.30 43.19 -5.56
N GLY A 583 46.77 44.22 -4.89
CA GLY A 583 47.49 45.45 -4.57
C GLY A 583 48.25 45.47 -3.23
N GLU A 584 47.95 44.57 -2.27
CA GLU A 584 48.55 44.65 -0.91
C GLU A 584 49.82 43.79 -0.73
N GLU A 585 50.18 42.95 -1.72
CA GLU A 585 51.43 42.15 -1.68
C GLU A 585 52.70 42.98 -1.99
N ASN A 586 52.57 44.15 -2.61
CA ASN A 586 53.73 44.96 -3.00
C ASN A 586 54.24 45.92 -1.90
N ASP A 587 53.48 46.16 -0.84
CA ASP A 587 53.84 47.11 0.23
C ASP A 587 54.46 46.45 1.48
N ARG A 588 54.80 45.17 1.41
CA ARG A 588 55.50 44.44 2.50
C ARG A 588 56.64 43.56 1.99
N ALA A 589 57.52 44.13 1.15
CA ALA A 589 58.84 43.57 0.84
C ALA A 589 59.92 44.28 1.66
#